data_AF-A0A703RI20-F1
#
_entry.id   AF-A0A703RI20-F1
#
_cell.length_a   1.000
_cell.length_b   1.000
_cell.length_c   1.000
_cell.angle_alpha   90.00
_cell.angle_beta   90.00
_cell.angle_gamma   90.00
#
_symmetry.space_group_name_H-M   'P 1'
#
loop_
_entity.id
_entity.type
_entity.pdbx_description
1 polymer ?
#
loop_
_entity_poly.entity_id
_entity_poly.type
_entity_poly.pdbx_seq_one_letter_code
_entity_poly.pdbx_strand_id
1 'polypeptide(L)'
;MKILIMGAFGFLGSRLTSYFESRHTVIGLARKRNNEATINNIIYTTENNWIEKIVEFEPNIIINTIACYGRHNEPATALIESNILMPIRVLESISSLDAVFINCGTSLPPNTSLYAYTKQKANELAAAII
;
A
#
# COMPACT_ATOMS: atom_id res chain seq x y z
N MET A 1 -2.18 -18.65 -2.27
CA MET A 1 -2.47 -17.35 -2.89
C MET A 1 -1.21 -16.51 -2.85
N LYS A 2 -1.02 -15.64 -3.84
CA LYS A 2 0.03 -14.62 -3.88
C LYS A 2 -0.53 -13.33 -3.28
N ILE A 3 0.10 -12.81 -2.23
CA ILE A 3 -0.39 -11.64 -1.48
C ILE A 3 0.66 -10.53 -1.53
N LEU A 4 0.26 -9.35 -1.99
CA LEU A 4 1.04 -8.12 -1.92
C LEU A 4 0.61 -7.31 -0.69
N ILE A 5 1.55 -7.02 0.22
CA ILE A 5 1.31 -6.15 1.39
C ILE A 5 1.99 -4.80 1.17
N MET A 6 1.22 -3.74 0.89
CA MET A 6 1.78 -2.40 0.76
C MET A 6 1.96 -1.76 2.14
N GLY A 7 3.12 -1.14 2.37
CA GLY A 7 3.47 -0.63 3.70
C GLY A 7 4.01 -1.72 4.62
N ALA A 8 4.74 -2.69 4.08
CA ALA A 8 5.15 -3.92 4.77
C ALA A 8 5.95 -3.71 6.07
N PHE A 9 6.64 -2.58 6.23
CA PHE A 9 7.35 -2.24 7.47
C PHE A 9 6.53 -1.40 8.47
N GLY A 10 5.31 -0.98 8.09
CA GLY A 10 4.42 -0.25 8.97
C GLY A 10 3.89 -1.14 10.10
N PHE A 11 3.34 -0.51 11.15
CA PHE A 11 2.82 -1.22 12.33
C PHE A 11 1.82 -2.35 11.98
N LEU A 12 0.87 -2.09 11.08
CA LEU A 12 -0.09 -3.09 10.63
C LEU A 12 0.52 -4.03 9.58
N GLY A 13 1.18 -3.45 8.57
CA GLY A 13 1.74 -4.20 7.44
C GLY A 13 2.69 -5.32 7.89
N SER A 14 3.59 -5.05 8.84
CA SER A 14 4.58 -6.05 9.29
C SER A 14 3.92 -7.26 9.95
N ARG A 15 2.89 -7.03 10.77
CA ARG A 15 2.12 -8.11 11.40
C ARG A 15 1.34 -8.93 10.38
N LEU A 16 0.73 -8.28 9.40
CA LEU A 16 0.03 -8.98 8.32
C LEU A 16 1.01 -9.82 7.48
N THR A 17 2.16 -9.26 7.13
CA THR A 17 3.21 -10.00 6.42
C THR A 17 3.62 -11.25 7.19
N SER A 18 4.04 -11.11 8.45
CA SER A 18 4.44 -12.27 9.28
C SER A 18 3.32 -13.29 9.47
N TYR A 19 2.08 -12.82 9.61
CA TYR A 19 0.93 -13.72 9.76
C TYR A 19 0.70 -14.56 8.50
N PHE A 20 0.75 -13.94 7.32
CA PHE A 20 0.43 -14.60 6.05
C PHE A 20 1.58 -15.40 5.44
N GLU A 21 2.84 -15.05 5.73
CA GLU A 21 4.04 -15.73 5.17
C GLU A 21 4.07 -17.24 5.50
N SER A 22 3.49 -17.65 6.63
CA SER A 22 3.40 -19.08 7.01
C SER A 22 2.41 -19.90 6.18
N ARG A 23 1.55 -19.25 5.38
CA ARG A 23 0.41 -19.91 4.69
C ARG A 23 0.33 -19.58 3.20
N HIS A 24 0.99 -18.51 2.77
CA HIS A 24 0.83 -17.92 1.45
C HIS A 24 2.18 -17.39 0.94
N THR A 25 2.27 -17.20 -0.37
CA THR A 25 3.41 -16.49 -0.97
C THR A 25 3.18 -15.01 -0.78
N VAL A 26 3.97 -14.38 0.09
CA VAL A 26 3.82 -12.96 0.42
C VAL A 26 5.01 -12.18 -0.12
N ILE A 27 4.73 -11.01 -0.71
CA ILE A 27 5.73 -9.99 -1.00
C ILE A 27 5.27 -8.66 -0.40
N GLY A 28 6.18 -7.92 0.22
CA GLY A 28 5.91 -6.59 0.74
C GLY A 28 6.30 -5.51 -0.25
N LEU A 29 5.62 -4.36 -0.20
CA LEU A 29 6.02 -3.13 -0.88
C LEU A 29 6.41 -2.08 0.16
N ALA A 30 7.61 -1.51 0.03
CA ALA A 30 8.12 -0.51 0.96
C ALA A 30 8.92 0.61 0.26
N ARG A 31 8.96 1.80 0.86
CA ARG A 31 9.71 2.95 0.32
C ARG A 31 11.21 2.90 0.61
N LYS A 32 11.59 2.46 1.80
CA LYS A 32 12.99 2.43 2.25
C LYS A 32 13.27 1.09 2.91
N ARG A 33 14.49 0.59 2.75
CA ARG A 33 14.99 -0.57 3.49
C ARG A 33 14.94 -0.30 4.99
N ASN A 34 14.29 -1.20 5.71
CA ASN A 34 14.39 -1.27 7.16
C ASN A 34 15.35 -2.41 7.50
N ASN A 35 16.56 -2.08 7.96
CA ASN A 35 17.61 -3.07 8.25
C ASN A 35 17.28 -3.95 9.46
N GLU A 36 16.33 -3.54 10.30
CA GLU A 36 15.88 -4.31 11.47
C GLU A 36 14.69 -5.23 11.15
N ALA A 37 14.09 -5.10 9.97
CA ALA A 37 12.95 -5.91 9.60
C ALA A 37 13.38 -7.30 9.13
N THR A 38 12.68 -8.32 9.61
CA THR A 38 12.91 -9.74 9.26
C THR A 38 12.20 -10.18 7.97
N ILE A 39 11.61 -9.25 7.23
CA ILE A 39 10.84 -9.54 6.01
C ILE A 39 11.83 -9.62 4.84
N ASN A 40 11.94 -10.82 4.27
CA ASN A 40 12.95 -11.11 3.24
C ASN A 40 12.47 -10.76 1.82
N ASN A 41 11.17 -10.87 1.55
CA ASN A 41 10.61 -10.65 0.21
C ASN A 41 9.96 -9.26 0.11
N ILE A 42 10.75 -8.28 -0.33
CA ILE A 42 10.31 -6.88 -0.46
C ILE A 42 10.61 -6.35 -1.87
N ILE A 43 9.62 -5.68 -2.47
CA ILE A 43 9.79 -4.75 -3.58
C ILE A 43 9.97 -3.35 -3.00
N TYR A 44 11.00 -2.64 -3.44
CA TYR A 44 11.25 -1.26 -3.02
C TYR A 44 10.76 -0.28 -4.06
N THR A 45 9.94 0.70 -3.68
CA THR A 45 9.45 1.73 -4.63
C THR A 45 10.54 2.68 -5.14
N THR A 46 11.76 2.56 -4.61
CA THR A 46 12.96 3.28 -5.10
C THR A 46 13.62 2.57 -6.28
N GLU A 47 13.25 1.32 -6.58
CA GLU A 47 13.75 0.59 -7.73
C GLU A 47 12.98 1.04 -8.97
N ASN A 48 13.67 1.29 -10.09
CA ASN A 48 13.01 1.81 -11.30
C ASN A 48 11.91 0.89 -11.84
N ASN A 49 12.01 -0.42 -11.60
CA ASN A 49 11.09 -1.43 -12.13
C ASN A 49 10.12 -2.02 -11.08
N TRP A 50 9.81 -1.25 -10.03
CA TRP A 50 9.01 -1.77 -8.91
C TRP A 50 7.57 -2.12 -9.31
N ILE A 51 7.01 -1.44 -10.32
CA ILE A 51 5.66 -1.72 -10.85
C ILE A 51 5.67 -3.04 -11.62
N GLU A 52 6.66 -3.23 -12.48
CA GLU A 52 6.85 -4.44 -13.28
C GLU A 52 6.99 -5.65 -12.37
N LYS A 53 7.74 -5.53 -11.27
CA LYS A 53 7.83 -6.59 -10.25
C LYS A 53 6.49 -6.93 -9.60
N ILE A 54 5.59 -5.97 -9.41
CA ILE A 54 4.23 -6.24 -8.91
C ILE A 54 3.43 -7.01 -9.95
N VAL A 55 3.51 -6.61 -11.23
CA VAL A 55 2.80 -7.27 -12.33
C VAL A 55 3.31 -8.69 -12.52
N GLU A 56 4.62 -8.90 -12.58
CA GLU A 56 5.28 -10.23 -12.67
C GLU A 56 4.95 -11.12 -11.47
N PHE A 57 4.77 -10.52 -10.29
CA PHE A 57 4.33 -11.28 -9.12
C PHE A 57 2.90 -11.80 -9.29
N GLU A 58 2.03 -11.12 -10.03
CA GLU A 58 0.62 -11.48 -10.26
C GLU A 58 -0.16 -11.74 -8.94
N PRO A 59 -0.28 -10.73 -8.05
CA PRO A 59 -0.96 -10.93 -6.77
C PRO A 59 -2.43 -11.29 -6.96
N ASN A 60 -2.92 -12.26 -6.18
CA ASN A 60 -4.37 -12.53 -6.07
C ASN A 60 -5.04 -11.54 -5.11
N ILE A 61 -4.30 -11.08 -4.10
CA ILE A 61 -4.78 -10.16 -3.08
C ILE A 61 -3.73 -9.07 -2.87
N ILE A 62 -4.17 -7.82 -2.85
CA ILE A 62 -3.36 -6.65 -2.49
C ILE A 62 -3.97 -6.04 -1.23
N ILE A 63 -3.16 -5.86 -0.18
CA ILE A 63 -3.59 -5.19 1.05
C ILE A 63 -2.79 -3.90 1.20
N ASN A 64 -3.45 -2.76 1.02
CA ASN A 64 -2.83 -1.46 1.19
C ASN A 64 -2.90 -0.98 2.65
N THR A 65 -1.76 -1.01 3.34
CA THR A 65 -1.61 -0.45 4.69
C THR A 65 -0.82 0.87 4.72
N ILE A 66 -0.50 1.45 3.55
CA ILE A 66 0.21 2.72 3.47
C ILE A 66 -0.68 3.85 4.02
N ALA A 67 -0.07 4.65 4.89
CA ALA A 67 -0.66 5.86 5.44
C ALA A 67 0.44 6.87 5.78
N CYS A 68 0.27 8.11 5.33
CA CYS A 68 0.94 9.29 5.87
C CYS A 68 -0.05 10.07 6.74
N TYR A 69 0.19 10.06 8.05
CA TYR A 69 -0.71 10.67 9.03
C TYR A 69 -0.58 12.20 9.14
N GLY A 70 0.50 12.79 8.63
CA GLY A 70 0.77 14.23 8.76
C GLY A 70 1.07 14.68 10.20
N ARG A 71 1.65 13.79 11.03
CA ARG A 71 1.90 14.06 12.47
C ARG A 71 3.26 14.68 12.77
N HIS A 72 4.15 14.74 11.78
CA HIS A 72 5.52 15.23 11.92
C HIS A 72 5.83 16.35 10.91
N ASN A 73 4.87 17.23 10.66
CA ASN A 73 4.96 18.32 9.68
C ASN A 73 5.23 17.83 8.24
N GLU A 74 4.75 16.64 7.87
CA GLU A 74 4.78 16.21 6.48
C GLU A 74 3.95 17.16 5.61
N PRO A 75 4.45 17.60 4.44
CA PRO A 75 3.71 18.50 3.56
C PRO A 75 2.50 17.81 2.96
N ALA A 76 1.49 18.58 2.55
CA ALA A 76 0.28 18.07 1.90
C ALA A 76 0.60 17.16 0.70
N THR A 77 1.64 17.48 -0.06
CA THR A 77 2.14 16.67 -1.18
C THR A 77 2.54 15.25 -0.74
N ALA A 78 3.15 15.08 0.43
CA ALA A 78 3.51 13.77 0.96
C ALA A 78 2.27 12.94 1.34
N LEU A 79 1.22 13.59 1.85
CA LEU A 79 -0.06 12.94 2.15
C LEU A 79 -0.77 12.52 0.86
N ILE A 80 -0.83 13.39 -0.14
CA ILE A 80 -1.44 13.08 -1.45
C ILE A 80 -0.68 11.93 -2.12
N GLU A 81 0.64 12.01 -2.17
CA GLU A 81 1.48 10.97 -2.75
C GLU A 81 1.27 9.61 -2.07
N SER A 82 1.29 9.58 -0.73
CA SER A 82 1.21 8.32 0.02
C SER A 82 -0.21 7.75 0.09
N ASN A 83 -1.21 8.60 0.34
CA ASN A 83 -2.57 8.15 0.66
C ASN A 83 -3.44 7.99 -0.58
N ILE A 84 -3.16 8.72 -1.67
CA ILE A 84 -3.97 8.74 -2.90
C ILE A 84 -3.18 8.16 -4.08
N LEU A 85 -2.05 8.77 -4.46
CA LEU A 85 -1.37 8.41 -5.71
C LEU A 85 -0.75 7.01 -5.66
N MET A 86 -0.11 6.65 -4.55
CA MET A 86 0.50 5.33 -4.38
C MET A 86 -0.49 4.16 -4.56
N PRO A 87 -1.65 4.11 -3.86
CA PRO A 87 -2.62 3.04 -4.10
C PRO A 87 -3.22 3.06 -5.50
N ILE A 88 -3.45 4.23 -6.10
CA ILE A 88 -3.96 4.34 -7.48
C ILE A 88 -2.96 3.76 -8.48
N ARG A 89 -1.67 4.12 -8.39
CA ARG A 89 -0.63 3.56 -9.28
C ARG A 89 -0.56 2.04 -9.23
N VAL A 90 -0.69 1.47 -8.02
CA VAL A 90 -0.73 0.01 -7.87
C VAL A 90 -1.99 -0.56 -8.49
N LEU A 91 -3.16 0.02 -8.20
CA LEU A 91 -4.44 -0.42 -8.77
C LEU A 91 -4.43 -0.41 -10.31
N GLU A 92 -3.92 0.67 -10.91
CA GLU A 92 -3.78 0.79 -12.37
C GLU A 92 -2.85 -0.30 -12.93
N SER A 93 -1.72 -0.56 -12.27
CA SER A 93 -0.75 -1.56 -12.73
C SER A 93 -1.29 -2.99 -12.73
N ILE A 94 -2.26 -3.29 -11.88
CA ILE A 94 -2.86 -4.62 -11.74
C ILE A 94 -4.26 -4.72 -12.37
N SER A 95 -4.70 -3.71 -13.12
CA SER A 95 -6.05 -3.62 -13.68
C SER A 95 -6.44 -4.76 -14.63
N SER A 96 -5.46 -5.45 -15.22
CA SER A 96 -5.67 -6.63 -16.07
C SER A 96 -5.71 -7.95 -15.28
N LEU A 97 -5.42 -7.93 -13.97
CA LEU A 97 -5.40 -9.10 -13.11
C LEU A 97 -6.76 -9.29 -12.42
N ASP A 98 -7.18 -10.54 -12.25
CA ASP A 98 -8.30 -10.90 -11.38
C ASP A 98 -7.84 -10.91 -9.91
N ALA A 99 -7.67 -9.71 -9.36
CA ALA A 99 -7.08 -9.49 -8.05
C ALA A 99 -8.00 -8.69 -7.13
N VAL A 100 -8.05 -9.08 -5.85
CA VAL A 100 -8.81 -8.35 -4.83
C VAL A 100 -7.93 -7.26 -4.22
N PHE A 101 -8.33 -6.00 -4.34
CA PHE A 101 -7.66 -4.87 -3.72
C PHE A 101 -8.36 -4.41 -2.43
N ILE A 102 -7.69 -4.55 -1.29
CA ILE A 102 -8.18 -4.16 0.03
C ILE A 102 -7.43 -2.91 0.49
N ASN A 103 -8.12 -1.76 0.53
CA ASN A 103 -7.56 -0.52 1.07
C ASN A 103 -7.88 -0.38 2.57
N CYS A 104 -6.87 -0.32 3.44
CA CYS A 104 -7.10 0.04 4.84
C CYS A 104 -7.42 1.54 4.94
N GLY A 105 -8.71 1.85 5.06
CA GLY A 105 -9.23 3.21 5.22
C GLY A 105 -9.04 3.78 6.63
N THR A 106 -9.87 4.76 6.97
CA THR A 106 -9.93 5.38 8.30
C THR A 106 -11.37 5.55 8.73
N SER A 107 -11.63 5.41 10.03
CA SER A 107 -12.94 5.70 10.62
C SER A 107 -13.12 7.18 10.96
N LEU A 108 -12.08 8.01 10.80
CA LEU A 108 -12.14 9.43 11.08
C LEU A 108 -12.96 10.17 10.01
N PRO A 109 -13.86 11.10 10.40
CA PRO A 109 -14.54 11.99 9.46
C PRO A 109 -13.54 12.82 8.61
N PRO A 110 -13.83 13.10 7.33
CA PRO A 110 -12.91 13.80 6.42
C PRO A 110 -12.49 15.19 6.90
N ASN A 111 -13.36 15.89 7.62
CA ASN A 111 -13.10 17.21 8.17
C ASN A 111 -12.22 17.19 9.44
N THR A 112 -11.80 16.01 9.92
CA THR A 112 -10.95 15.87 11.12
C THR A 112 -9.51 16.27 10.86
N SER A 113 -8.97 15.92 9.68
CA SER A 113 -7.59 16.22 9.30
C SER A 113 -7.37 15.99 7.80
N LEU A 114 -6.29 16.55 7.25
CA LEU A 114 -5.88 16.26 5.88
C LEU A 114 -5.60 14.77 5.64
N TYR A 115 -5.11 14.05 6.66
CA TYR A 115 -4.98 12.60 6.62
C TYR A 115 -6.34 11.91 6.41
N ALA A 116 -7.36 12.27 7.20
CA ALA A 116 -8.68 11.68 7.08
C ALA A 116 -9.29 11.97 5.70
N TYR A 117 -9.19 13.22 5.24
CA TYR A 117 -9.63 13.64 3.92
C TYR A 117 -8.98 12.84 2.80
N THR A 118 -7.64 12.74 2.80
CA THR A 118 -6.91 12.05 1.73
C THR A 118 -7.16 10.53 1.71
N LYS A 119 -7.31 9.88 2.88
CA LYS A 119 -7.68 8.45 2.94
C LYS A 119 -9.07 8.17 2.40
N GLN A 120 -10.05 9.05 2.65
CA GLN A 120 -11.39 8.90 2.09
C GLN A 120 -11.39 9.16 0.57
N LYS A 121 -10.72 10.24 0.12
CA LYS A 121 -10.64 10.58 -1.31
C LYS A 121 -9.96 9.52 -2.16
N ALA A 122 -9.00 8.77 -1.61
CA ALA A 122 -8.41 7.64 -2.30
C ALA A 122 -9.44 6.55 -2.66
N ASN A 123 -10.40 6.27 -1.78
CA ASN A 123 -11.46 5.30 -2.06
C ASN A 123 -12.44 5.79 -3.12
N GLU A 124 -12.83 7.07 -3.04
CA GLU A 124 -13.72 7.69 -4.02
C GLU A 124 -13.09 7.71 -5.42
N LEU A 125 -11.80 8.06 -5.51
CA LEU A 125 -11.06 8.07 -6.77
C LEU A 125 -10.87 6.66 -7.33
N ALA A 126 -10.49 5.69 -6.48
CA ALA A 126 -10.36 4.30 -6.91
C ALA A 126 -11.67 3.81 -7.55
N ALA A 127 -12.81 4.01 -6.89
CA ALA A 127 -14.12 3.60 -7.41
C ALA A 127 -14.56 4.30 -8.72
N ALA A 128 -13.88 5.36 -9.13
CA ALA A 128 -14.14 6.05 -10.39
C ALA A 128 -13.19 5.64 -11.53
N ILE A 129 -12.11 4.91 -11.23
CA ILE A 129 -11.08 4.47 -12.19
C ILE A 129 -11.31 3.03 -12.66
N ILE A 130 -11.79 2.16 -11.77
CA ILE A 130 -12.22 0.77 -12.04
C ILE A 130 -13.70 0.71 -12.41
#